data_AF-X1P1C1-F1
#
_entry.id   AF-X1P1C1-F1
#
_cell.length_a   1.000
_cell.length_b   1.000
_cell.length_c   1.000
_cell.angle_alpha   90.00
_cell.angle_beta   90.00
_cell.angle_gamma   90.00
#
_symmetry.space_group_name_H-M   'P 1'
#
loop_
_entity.id
_entity.type
_entity.pdbx_description
1 polymer ?
#
loop_
_entity_poly.entity_id
_entity_poly.type
_entity_poly.pdbx_seq_one_letter_code
_entity_poly.pdbx_strand_id
1 'polypeptide(L)' 'VDSIEYLLRENTKIFIEVGPGKVLSGLVKRIANKNNAENIKTLKTDRWEDILKVKEVLAGEGIVYEA' A
#
# COMPACT_ATOMS: atom_id res chain seq x y z
N VAL A 1 13.96 -6.83 1.74
CA VAL A 1 12.93 -7.72 2.34
C VAL A 1 12.66 -7.26 3.76
N ASP A 2 13.71 -7.09 4.55
CA ASP A 2 13.68 -6.66 5.95
C ASP A 2 12.88 -5.37 6.18
N SER A 3 12.98 -4.38 5.30
CA SER A 3 12.21 -3.13 5.44
C SER A 3 10.69 -3.34 5.36
N ILE A 4 10.21 -4.25 4.51
CA ILE A 4 8.78 -4.56 4.40
C ILE A 4 8.34 -5.35 5.64
N GLU A 5 9.14 -6.33 6.08
CA GLU A 5 8.85 -7.06 7.32
C GLU A 5 8.81 -6.14 8.53
N TYR A 6 9.72 -5.17 8.60
CA TYR A 6 9.71 -4.13 9.62
C TYR A 6 8.41 -3.30 9.56
N LEU A 7 8.04 -2.77 8.39
CA LEU A 7 6.80 -2.00 8.23
C LEU A 7 5.55 -2.79 8.61
N LEU A 8 5.50 -4.08 8.28
CA LEU A 8 4.40 -4.97 8.68
C LEU A 8 4.33 -5.14 10.21
N ARG A 9 5.49 -5.22 10.90
CA ARG A 9 5.56 -5.26 12.37
C ARG A 9 5.11 -3.95 13.00
N GLU A 10 5.42 -2.82 12.37
CA GLU A 10 4.91 -1.48 12.74
C GLU A 10 3.43 -1.27 12.34
N ASN A 11 2.70 -2.35 12.06
CA ASN A 11 1.28 -2.34 11.71
C ASN A 11 0.94 -1.50 10.47
N THR A 12 1.89 -1.28 9.56
CA THR A 12 1.61 -0.62 8.28
C THR A 12 0.67 -1.49 7.45
N LYS A 13 -0.51 -0.96 7.10
CA LYS A 13 -1.52 -1.68 6.30
C LYS A 13 -1.64 -1.20 4.86
N ILE A 14 -1.23 0.03 4.57
CA ILE A 14 -1.41 0.64 3.26
C ILE A 14 -0.04 0.94 2.68
N PHE A 15 0.25 0.35 1.52
CA PHE A 15 1.48 0.57 0.75
C PHE A 15 1.10 1.24 -0.57
N ILE A 16 1.74 2.36 -0.89
CA ILE A 16 1.52 3.10 -2.14
C ILE A 16 2.82 3.06 -2.94
N GLU A 17 2.83 2.33 -4.05
CA GLU A 17 3.96 2.25 -4.99
C GLU A 17 3.86 3.40 -5.99
N VAL A 18 4.84 4.30 -5.99
CA VAL A 18 4.91 5.43 -6.92
C VAL A 18 5.72 5.04 -8.15
N GLY A 19 5.16 5.29 -9.33
CA GLY A 19 5.78 5.02 -10.62
C GLY A 19 5.20 3.81 -11.36
N PRO A 20 5.75 3.52 -12.55
CA PRO A 20 5.24 2.46 -13.41
C PRO A 20 5.54 1.07 -12.86
N GLY A 21 4.61 0.15 -13.08
CA GLY A 21 4.75 -1.26 -12.69
C GLY A 21 4.00 -1.64 -11.42
N LYS A 22 4.38 -2.80 -10.86
CA LYS A 22 3.77 -3.44 -9.67
C LYS A 22 4.80 -4.29 -8.90
N VAL A 23 6.08 -3.95 -9.01
CA VAL A 23 7.16 -4.80 -8.49
C VAL A 23 7.15 -4.75 -6.97
N LEU A 24 7.09 -3.55 -6.38
CA LEU A 24 7.04 -3.41 -4.92
C LEU A 24 5.72 -3.95 -4.37
N SER A 25 4.60 -3.71 -5.05
CA SER A 25 3.30 -4.28 -4.69
C SER A 25 3.33 -5.81 -4.66
N GLY A 26 3.96 -6.44 -5.66
CA GLY A 26 4.13 -7.89 -5.70
C GLY A 26 5.02 -8.40 -4.57
N LEU A 27 6.11 -7.69 -4.28
CA LEU A 27 7.02 -8.03 -3.18
C LEU A 27 6.32 -7.92 -1.82
N VAL A 28 5.58 -6.83 -1.58
CA VAL A 28 4.79 -6.62 -0.36
C VAL A 28 3.79 -7.75 -0.17
N LYS A 29 3.02 -8.11 -1.19
CA LYS A 29 2.04 -9.22 -1.12
C LYS A 29 2.70 -10.55 -0.78
N ARG A 30 3.83 -10.86 -1.41
CA ARG A 30 4.57 -12.11 -1.14
C ARG A 30 5.03 -12.17 0.32
N ILE A 31 5.59 -11.07 0.84
CA ILE A 31 6.08 -11.00 2.22
C ILE A 31 4.92 -11.01 3.21
N ALA A 32 3.84 -10.29 2.94
CA ALA A 32 2.63 -10.29 3.76
C ALA A 32 2.03 -11.69 3.89
N ASN A 33 1.87 -12.40 2.77
CA ASN A 33 1.38 -13.79 2.76
C ASN A 33 2.30 -14.72 3.55
N LYS A 34 3.63 -14.58 3.40
CA LYS A 34 4.61 -15.37 4.17
C LYS A 34 4.48 -15.15 5.68
N ASN A 35 4.12 -13.93 6.10
CA ASN A 35 4.00 -13.55 7.51
C ASN A 35 2.56 -13.64 8.04
N ASN A 36 1.61 -14.20 7.27
CA ASN A 36 0.17 -14.22 7.60
C ASN A 36 -0.37 -12.83 7.98
N ALA A 37 0.16 -11.78 7.35
CA ALA A 37 -0.28 -10.41 7.60
C ALA A 37 -1.61 -10.16 6.85
N GLU A 38 -2.67 -9.96 7.61
CA GLU A 38 -4.01 -9.70 7.07
C GLU A 38 -4.25 -8.20 6.83
N ASN A 39 -5.25 -7.92 5.98
CA ASN A 39 -5.74 -6.57 5.68
C ASN A 39 -4.68 -5.63 5.08
N ILE A 40 -3.73 -6.17 4.32
CA ILE A 40 -2.72 -5.37 3.62
C ILE A 40 -3.27 -4.88 2.27
N LYS A 41 -3.25 -3.56 2.08
CA LYS A 41 -3.64 -2.87 0.85
C LYS A 41 -2.40 -2.38 0.11
N THR A 42 -2.30 -2.71 -1.18
CA THR A 42 -1.27 -2.19 -2.08
C THR A 42 -1.93 -1.35 -3.16
N LEU A 43 -1.51 -0.10 -3.31
CA LEU A 43 -1.94 0.84 -4.33
C LEU A 43 -0.75 1.18 -5.21
N LYS A 44 -1.01 1.51 -6.48
CA LYS A 44 0.01 2.02 -7.39
C LYS A 44 -0.39 3.41 -7.87
N THR A 45 0.59 4.25 -8.20
CA THR A 45 0.36 5.56 -8.81
C THR A 45 1.29 5.72 -10.01
N ASP A 46 0.85 5.21 -11.14
CA ASP A 46 1.56 5.26 -12.42
C ASP A 46 1.01 6.40 -13.28
N ARG A 47 -0.32 6.54 -13.30
CA ARG A 47 -1.03 7.59 -14.04
C ARG A 47 -1.78 8.52 -13.10
N TRP A 48 -2.17 9.69 -13.60
CA TRP A 48 -2.94 10.67 -12.84
C TRP A 48 -4.26 10.08 -12.30
N GLU A 49 -4.94 9.24 -13.09
CA GLU A 49 -6.20 8.63 -12.67
C GLU A 49 -6.02 7.67 -11.48
N ASP A 50 -4.82 7.10 -11.30
CA ASP A 50 -4.55 6.23 -10.16
C ASP A 50 -4.57 7.03 -8.84
N ILE A 51 -4.29 8.34 -8.88
CA ILE A 51 -4.37 9.23 -7.71
C ILE A 51 -5.80 9.34 -7.20
N LEU A 52 -6.80 9.37 -8.09
CA LEU A 52 -8.20 9.41 -7.69
C LEU A 52 -8.57 8.16 -6.88
N LYS A 53 -8.13 6.99 -7.35
CA LYS A 53 -8.31 5.73 -6.63
C LYS A 53 -7.61 5.72 -5.28
N VAL A 54 -6.40 6.27 -5.19
CA VAL A 54 -5.70 6.40 -3.90
C VAL A 54 -6.52 7.26 -2.95
N LYS A 55 -7.02 8.42 -3.40
CA LYS A 55 -7.86 9.31 -2.59
C LYS A 55 -9.11 8.60 -2.07
N GLU A 56 -9.82 7.86 -2.92
CA GLU A 56 -11.01 7.10 -2.52
C GLU A 56 -10.69 6.05 -1.43
N VAL A 57 -9.59 5.30 -1.60
CA VAL A 57 -9.18 4.29 -0.63
C VAL A 57 -8.77 4.92 0.69
N LEU A 58 -8.01 6.02 0.67
CA LEU A 58 -7.59 6.72 1.89
C LEU A 58 -8.78 7.32 2.63
N ALA A 59 -9.74 7.93 1.93
CA ALA A 59 -10.97 8.44 2.53
C ALA A 59 -11.79 7.32 3.20
N GLY A 60 -11.90 6.15 2.55
CA GLY A 60 -12.55 4.98 3.13
C GLY A 60 -11.87 4.41 4.37
N GLU A 61 -10.58 4.72 4.57
CA GLU A 61 -9.79 4.38 5.76
C GLU A 61 -9.81 5.49 6.83
N GLY A 62 -10.60 6.55 6.63
CA GLY A 62 -10.66 7.70 7.53
C GLY A 62 -9.44 8.63 7.43
N ILE A 63 -8.56 8.42 6.46
CA ILE A 63 -7.41 9.28 6.18
C ILE A 63 -7.89 10.40 5.25
N VAL A 64 -8.58 11.37 5.85
CA VAL A 64 -9.02 12.60 5.20
C VAL A 64 -8.07 13.74 5.54
N TYR A 65 -7.69 14.50 4.53
CA TYR A 65 -7.02 15.78 4.72
C TYR A 65 -8.09 16.87 4.77
N GLU A 66 -8.17 17.59 5.88
CA GLU A 66 -8.79 18.92 5.88
C GLU A 66 -7.75 19.85 5.23
N ALA A 67 -8.11 20.42 4.08
CA ALA A 67 -7.31 21.44 3.40
C ALA A 67 -7.58 22.82 4.01
#